data_AF-A0A6H1W4K1-F1
#
_entry.id   AF-A0A6H1W4K1-F1
#
_cell.length_a   1.000
_cell.length_b   1.000
_cell.length_c   1.000
_cell.angle_alpha   90.00
_cell.angle_beta   90.00
_cell.angle_gamma   90.00
#
_symmetry.space_group_name_H-M   'P 1'
#
loop_
_entity.id
_entity.type
_entity.pdbx_description
1 polymer ?
#
loop_
_entity_poly.entity_id
_entity_poly.type
_entity_poly.pdbx_seq_one_letter_code
_entity_poly.pdbx_strand_id
1 'polypeptide(L)'
;MPRITSPQAKATFVVLGCAAAVVAAVFGALALSVTGGLVLYCAVLGAVIVFGARVFRGEDEDAMAPRPLWRMTAKPAAGFVLAGFFALQAVSTGVSAANADAYAPLYVVAIAFSLAVAAAYLNSSLRLRRG
;
A
#
# COMPACT_ATOMS: atom_id res chain seq x y z
N MET A 1 -15.64 -2.13 -15.01
CA MET A 1 -14.28 -2.48 -14.55
C MET A 1 -14.31 -3.92 -14.03
N PRO A 2 -13.33 -4.78 -14.37
CA PRO A 2 -13.23 -6.13 -13.83
C PRO A 2 -13.19 -6.10 -12.29
N ARG A 3 -13.78 -7.10 -11.62
CA ARG A 3 -13.81 -7.23 -10.15
C ARG A 3 -13.16 -8.53 -9.73
N ILE A 4 -12.36 -8.47 -8.66
CA ILE A 4 -11.67 -9.64 -8.11
C ILE A 4 -12.32 -9.99 -6.77
N THR A 5 -13.03 -11.12 -6.74
CA THR A 5 -13.71 -11.64 -5.55
C THR A 5 -12.95 -12.79 -4.91
N SER A 6 -12.31 -13.65 -5.71
CA SER A 6 -11.61 -14.84 -5.20
C SER A 6 -10.39 -14.46 -4.33
N PRO A 7 -10.20 -15.11 -3.17
CA PRO A 7 -9.05 -14.84 -2.29
C PRO A 7 -7.70 -15.05 -2.99
N GLN A 8 -7.59 -16.11 -3.79
CA GLN A 8 -6.36 -16.43 -4.53
C GLN A 8 -5.98 -15.32 -5.51
N ALA A 9 -6.92 -14.81 -6.30
CA ALA A 9 -6.62 -13.73 -7.25
C ALA A 9 -6.23 -12.42 -6.56
N LYS A 10 -6.80 -12.13 -5.37
CA LYS A 10 -6.37 -10.98 -4.57
C LYS A 10 -4.94 -11.15 -4.07
N ALA A 11 -4.60 -12.33 -3.55
CA ALA A 11 -3.25 -12.63 -3.10
C ALA A 11 -2.23 -12.53 -4.24
N THR A 12 -2.53 -13.15 -5.39
CA THR A 12 -1.69 -13.07 -6.60
C THR A 12 -1.50 -11.63 -7.07
N PHE A 13 -2.57 -10.82 -7.09
CA PHE A 13 -2.47 -9.40 -7.45
C PHE A 13 -1.55 -8.64 -6.49
N VAL A 14 -1.67 -8.85 -5.18
CA VAL A 14 -0.82 -8.17 -4.20
C VAL A 14 0.64 -8.60 -4.36
N VAL A 15 0.91 -9.89 -4.51
CA VAL A 15 2.27 -10.41 -4.69
C VAL A 15 2.91 -9.86 -5.95
N LEU A 16 2.21 -9.94 -7.10
CA LEU A 16 2.72 -9.41 -8.36
C LEU A 16 2.88 -7.88 -8.33
N GLY A 17 1.95 -7.17 -7.69
CA GLY A 17 2.03 -5.72 -7.52
C GLY A 17 3.22 -5.29 -6.67
N CYS A 18 3.49 -5.99 -5.56
CA CYS A 18 4.67 -5.77 -4.74
C CYS A 18 5.96 -6.08 -5.50
N ALA A 19 6.00 -7.21 -6.23
CA ALA A 19 7.16 -7.55 -7.07
C ALA A 19 7.40 -6.49 -8.16
N ALA A 20 6.35 -6.00 -8.81
CA ALA A 20 6.45 -4.93 -9.80
C ALA A 20 6.96 -3.62 -9.19
N ALA A 21 6.53 -3.26 -7.98
CA ALA A 21 7.04 -2.08 -7.28
C ALA A 21 8.55 -2.20 -6.97
N VAL A 22 9.00 -3.39 -6.53
CA VAL A 22 10.44 -3.66 -6.30
C VAL A 22 11.22 -3.60 -7.60
N VAL A 23 10.74 -4.22 -8.68
CA VAL A 23 11.39 -4.19 -10.00
C VAL A 23 11.49 -2.75 -10.51
N ALA A 24 10.44 -1.96 -10.38
CA ALA A 24 10.44 -0.55 -10.76
C ALA A 24 11.43 0.27 -9.91
N ALA A 25 11.56 -0.05 -8.62
CA ALA A 25 12.53 0.57 -7.74
C ALA A 25 13.97 0.30 -8.19
N VAL A 26 14.29 -0.97 -8.44
CA VAL A 26 15.63 -1.40 -8.91
C VAL A 26 15.93 -0.76 -10.26
N PHE A 27 14.99 -0.80 -11.20
CA PHE A 27 15.16 -0.17 -12.51
C PHE A 27 15.39 1.34 -12.38
N GLY A 28 14.60 2.05 -11.57
CA GLY A 28 14.77 3.48 -11.34
C GLY A 28 16.10 3.82 -10.67
N ALA A 29 16.56 2.99 -9.73
CA ALA A 29 17.84 3.15 -9.06
C ALA A 29 19.02 3.00 -10.02
N LEU A 30 18.96 2.02 -10.93
CA LEU A 30 20.02 1.72 -11.89
C LEU A 30 20.01 2.67 -13.10
N ALA A 31 18.84 3.02 -13.61
CA ALA A 31 18.70 3.80 -14.84
C ALA A 31 18.69 5.32 -14.60
N LEU A 32 18.29 5.78 -13.41
CA LEU A 32 18.13 7.20 -13.10
C LEU A 32 19.00 7.61 -11.90
N SER A 33 18.60 7.20 -10.69
CA SER A 33 19.27 7.48 -9.42
C SER A 33 18.53 6.78 -8.28
N VAL A 34 19.14 6.70 -7.09
CA VAL A 34 18.48 6.17 -5.87
C VAL A 34 17.14 6.87 -5.62
N THR A 35 17.08 8.20 -5.81
CA THR A 35 15.83 8.98 -5.72
C THR A 35 14.81 8.53 -6.77
N GLY A 36 15.25 8.32 -8.01
CA GLY A 36 14.39 7.78 -9.08
C GLY A 36 13.80 6.42 -8.73
N GLY A 37 14.60 5.53 -8.13
CA GLY A 37 14.14 4.25 -7.61
C GLY A 37 13.05 4.40 -6.54
N LEU A 38 13.24 5.28 -5.57
CA LEU A 38 12.21 5.54 -4.54
C LEU A 38 10.92 6.09 -5.15
N VAL A 39 11.02 7.04 -6.08
CA VAL A 39 9.84 7.63 -6.74
C VAL A 39 9.05 6.56 -7.49
N LEU A 40 9.72 5.72 -8.27
CA LEU A 40 9.06 4.63 -9.00
C LEU A 40 8.45 3.58 -8.06
N TYR A 41 9.14 3.23 -6.98
CA TYR A 41 8.60 2.34 -5.96
C TYR A 41 7.28 2.86 -5.38
N CYS A 42 7.29 4.11 -4.88
CA CYS A 42 6.11 4.73 -4.28
C CYS A 42 4.96 4.90 -5.28
N ALA A 43 5.28 5.27 -6.53
CA ALA A 43 4.29 5.43 -7.58
C ALA A 43 3.60 4.09 -7.93
N VAL A 44 4.38 3.04 -8.17
CA VAL A 44 3.85 1.71 -8.53
C VAL A 44 3.09 1.10 -7.36
N LEU A 45 3.66 1.12 -6.14
CA LEU A 45 3.00 0.57 -4.96
C LEU A 45 1.71 1.35 -4.63
N GLY A 46 1.74 2.68 -4.71
CA GLY A 46 0.56 3.51 -4.54
C GLY A 46 -0.53 3.18 -5.55
N ALA A 47 -0.17 2.99 -6.82
CA ALA A 47 -1.10 2.57 -7.86
C ALA A 47 -1.70 1.18 -7.58
N VAL A 48 -0.88 0.21 -7.14
CA VAL A 48 -1.34 -1.14 -6.74
C VAL A 48 -2.33 -1.06 -5.58
N ILE A 49 -2.05 -0.27 -4.55
CA ILE A 49 -2.92 -0.09 -3.39
C ILE A 49 -4.25 0.54 -3.81
N VAL A 50 -4.20 1.65 -4.56
CA VAL A 50 -5.40 2.36 -5.01
C VAL A 50 -6.23 1.45 -5.92
N PHE A 51 -5.61 0.78 -6.88
CA PHE A 51 -6.31 -0.12 -7.79
C PHE A 51 -6.92 -1.30 -7.05
N GLY A 52 -6.17 -1.95 -6.15
CA GLY A 52 -6.64 -3.04 -5.31
C GLY A 52 -7.84 -2.62 -4.45
N ALA A 53 -7.78 -1.44 -3.81
CA ALA A 53 -8.89 -0.90 -3.01
C ALA A 53 -10.17 -0.67 -3.83
N ARG A 54 -10.07 -0.45 -5.15
CA ARG A 54 -11.22 -0.24 -6.05
C ARG A 54 -11.71 -1.50 -6.73
N VAL A 55 -10.83 -2.46 -7.00
CA VAL A 55 -11.16 -3.69 -7.74
C VAL A 55 -11.54 -4.85 -6.82
N PHE A 56 -10.96 -4.92 -5.62
CA PHE A 56 -11.29 -5.97 -4.65
C PHE A 56 -12.70 -5.77 -4.07
N ARG A 57 -13.44 -6.87 -3.95
CA ARG A 57 -14.77 -6.90 -3.33
C ARG A 57 -14.86 -7.97 -2.26
N GLY A 58 -15.52 -7.65 -1.15
CA GLY A 58 -15.87 -8.62 -0.12
C GLY A 58 -17.03 -9.52 -0.56
N GLU A 59 -17.25 -10.62 0.15
CA GLU A 59 -18.39 -11.52 -0.08
C GLU A 59 -19.72 -10.82 0.20
N ASP A 60 -19.73 -9.93 1.20
CA ASP A 60 -20.92 -9.20 1.66
C ASP A 60 -21.08 -7.81 1.01
N GLU A 61 -20.26 -7.48 0.00
CA GLU A 61 -20.36 -6.20 -0.71
C GLU A 61 -21.08 -6.36 -2.04
N ASP A 62 -22.00 -5.45 -2.34
CA ASP A 62 -22.53 -5.30 -3.68
C ASP A 62 -21.37 -5.04 -4.67
N ALA A 63 -21.18 -5.97 -5.60
CA ALA A 63 -20.12 -5.92 -6.59
C ALA A 63 -20.25 -4.71 -7.54
N MET A 64 -21.47 -4.22 -7.74
CA MET A 64 -21.81 -3.14 -8.67
C MET A 64 -21.80 -1.75 -8.03
N ALA A 65 -21.98 -1.65 -6.72
CA ALA A 65 -21.99 -0.36 -6.02
C ALA A 65 -20.61 0.34 -6.06
N PRO A 66 -20.55 1.65 -6.35
CA PRO A 66 -19.35 2.46 -6.19
C PRO A 66 -18.91 2.46 -4.72
N ARG A 67 -17.64 2.15 -4.47
CA ARG A 67 -17.08 2.16 -3.11
C ARG A 67 -16.67 3.59 -2.73
N PRO A 68 -17.05 4.12 -1.55
CA PRO A 68 -16.58 5.42 -1.08
C PRO A 68 -15.06 5.51 -1.08
N LEU A 69 -14.51 6.69 -1.42
CA LEU A 69 -13.05 6.89 -1.55
C LEU A 69 -12.27 6.59 -0.26
N TRP A 70 -12.91 6.75 0.90
CA TRP A 70 -12.32 6.47 2.22
C TRP A 70 -12.20 4.98 2.54
N ARG A 71 -12.95 4.11 1.84
CA ARG A 71 -13.05 2.68 2.17
C ARG A 71 -11.99 1.91 1.39
N MET A 72 -10.92 1.54 2.07
CA MET A 72 -9.79 0.79 1.50
C MET A 72 -10.02 -0.72 1.48
N THR A 73 -10.80 -1.26 2.44
CA THR A 73 -11.10 -2.69 2.57
C THR A 73 -12.59 -2.98 2.73
N ALA A 74 -12.98 -4.25 2.57
CA ALA A 74 -14.35 -4.69 2.80
C ALA A 74 -14.63 -4.92 4.28
N LYS A 75 -13.69 -5.60 4.97
CA LYS A 75 -13.81 -6.01 6.37
C LYS A 75 -12.87 -5.17 7.26
N PRO A 76 -13.31 -4.75 8.47
CA PRO A 76 -12.47 -3.96 9.39
C PRO A 76 -11.17 -4.67 9.77
N ALA A 77 -11.22 -5.98 10.03
CA ALA A 77 -10.06 -6.77 10.47
C ALA A 77 -8.89 -6.68 9.47
N ALA A 78 -9.19 -6.83 8.17
CA ALA A 78 -8.17 -6.73 7.12
C ALA A 78 -7.50 -5.35 7.07
N GLY A 79 -8.27 -4.27 7.29
CA GLY A 79 -7.70 -2.92 7.30
C GLY A 79 -6.85 -2.66 8.55
N PHE A 80 -7.17 -3.24 9.72
CA PHE A 80 -6.29 -3.15 10.89
C PHE A 80 -4.97 -3.89 10.68
N VAL A 81 -5.02 -5.09 10.09
CA VAL A 81 -3.82 -5.86 9.75
C VAL A 81 -2.93 -5.08 8.78
N LEU A 82 -3.51 -4.51 7.71
CA LEU A 82 -2.76 -3.71 6.74
C LEU A 82 -2.22 -2.41 7.35
N ALA A 83 -3.00 -1.72 8.18
CA ALA A 83 -2.54 -0.55 8.91
C ALA A 83 -1.34 -0.88 9.82
N GLY A 84 -1.41 -1.99 10.55
CA GLY A 84 -0.32 -2.48 11.38
C GLY A 84 0.92 -2.85 10.56
N PHE A 85 0.74 -3.54 9.44
CA PHE A 85 1.84 -3.88 8.52
C PHE A 85 2.57 -2.65 8.01
N PHE A 86 1.86 -1.64 7.50
CA PHE A 86 2.49 -0.41 6.99
C PHE A 86 3.07 0.46 8.10
N ALA A 87 2.48 0.46 9.29
CA ALA A 87 3.08 1.12 10.45
C ALA A 87 4.40 0.44 10.87
N LEU A 88 4.43 -0.89 10.91
CA LEU A 88 5.64 -1.66 11.19
C LEU A 88 6.71 -1.44 10.12
N GLN A 89 6.31 -1.35 8.84
CA GLN A 89 7.21 -1.01 7.75
C GLN A 89 7.80 0.39 7.92
N ALA A 90 7.02 1.38 8.36
CA ALA A 90 7.51 2.72 8.66
C ALA A 90 8.55 2.70 9.80
N VAL A 91 8.29 1.93 10.87
CA VAL A 91 9.23 1.76 11.99
C VAL A 91 10.52 1.10 11.52
N SER A 92 10.43 -0.01 10.78
CA SER A 92 11.60 -0.70 10.24
C SER A 92 12.43 0.21 9.34
N THR A 93 11.77 1.02 8.51
CA THR A 93 12.43 2.01 7.64
C THR A 93 13.13 3.09 8.47
N GLY A 94 12.52 3.55 9.57
CA GLY A 94 13.12 4.50 10.50
C GLY A 94 14.36 3.95 11.21
N VAL A 95 14.33 2.67 11.62
CA VAL A 95 15.51 2.00 12.19
C VAL A 95 16.63 1.92 11.15
N SER A 96 16.33 1.59 9.89
CA SER A 96 17.33 1.60 8.82
C SER A 96 17.89 3.01 8.56
N ALA A 97 17.04 4.04 8.61
CA ALA A 97 17.45 5.43 8.42
C ALA A 97 18.46 5.91 9.47
N ALA A 98 18.28 5.49 10.73
CA ALA A 98 19.20 5.83 11.82
C ALA A 98 20.63 5.30 11.63
N ASN A 99 20.82 4.36 10.69
CA ASN A 99 22.11 3.76 10.36
C ASN A 99 22.66 4.23 8.99
N ALA A 100 22.02 5.21 8.33
CA ALA A 100 22.31 5.59 6.95
C ALA A 100 22.47 7.11 6.78
N ASP A 101 23.69 7.62 7.00
CA ASP A 101 23.99 9.07 7.00
C ASP A 101 23.75 9.78 5.66
N ALA A 102 23.95 9.10 4.52
CA ALA A 102 23.92 9.76 3.20
C ALA A 102 22.52 9.92 2.57
N TYR A 103 21.48 9.23 3.08
CA TYR A 103 20.17 9.14 2.42
C TYR A 103 18.99 9.55 3.31
N ALA A 104 19.24 10.25 4.42
CA ALA A 104 18.22 10.61 5.41
C ALA A 104 16.92 11.21 4.83
N PRO A 105 16.94 12.14 3.85
CA PRO A 105 15.70 12.68 3.28
C PRO A 105 14.83 11.63 2.55
N LEU A 106 15.45 10.65 1.91
CA LEU A 106 14.72 9.59 1.19
C LEU A 106 13.98 8.67 2.15
N TYR A 107 14.59 8.37 3.31
CA TYR A 107 13.92 7.61 4.37
C TYR A 107 12.70 8.34 4.93
N VAL A 108 12.78 9.66 5.14
CA VAL A 108 11.64 10.46 5.60
C VAL A 108 10.46 10.34 4.63
N VAL A 109 10.72 10.40 3.33
CA VAL A 109 9.67 10.23 2.30
C VAL A 109 9.06 8.82 2.34
N ALA A 110 9.88 7.78 2.44
CA ALA A 110 9.41 6.40 2.53
C ALA A 110 8.57 6.13 3.80
N ILE A 111 8.99 6.70 4.93
CA ILE A 111 8.26 6.67 6.20
C ILE A 111 6.91 7.39 6.05
N ALA A 112 6.91 8.62 5.52
CA ALA A 112 5.70 9.39 5.31
C ALA A 112 4.70 8.68 4.41
N PHE A 113 5.18 8.07 3.31
CA PHE A 113 4.34 7.26 2.42
C PHE A 113 3.71 6.07 3.16
N SER A 114 4.52 5.30 3.90
CA SER A 114 4.04 4.13 4.65
C SER A 114 3.01 4.51 5.72
N LEU A 115 3.25 5.59 6.45
CA LEU A 115 2.32 6.11 7.45
C LEU A 115 1.02 6.64 6.83
N ALA A 116 1.08 7.28 5.66
CA ALA A 116 -0.11 7.74 4.96
C ALA A 116 -1.00 6.56 4.53
N VAL A 117 -0.39 5.49 4.00
CA VAL A 117 -1.10 4.25 3.67
C VAL A 117 -1.69 3.60 4.92
N ALA A 118 -0.91 3.50 6.00
CA ALA A 118 -1.36 2.95 7.28
C ALA A 118 -2.58 3.72 7.82
N ALA A 119 -2.51 5.05 7.82
CA ALA A 119 -3.60 5.92 8.26
C ALA A 119 -4.85 5.76 7.40
N ALA A 120 -4.71 5.59 6.08
CA ALA A 120 -5.83 5.35 5.19
C ALA A 120 -6.55 4.02 5.50
N TYR A 121 -5.81 2.94 5.72
CA TYR A 121 -6.38 1.65 6.14
C TYR A 121 -7.00 1.71 7.53
N LEU A 122 -6.37 2.40 8.47
CA LEU A 122 -6.89 2.59 9.82
C LEU A 122 -8.21 3.39 9.82
N ASN A 123 -8.25 4.51 9.11
CA ASN A 123 -9.47 5.31 8.96
C ASN A 123 -10.59 4.50 8.28
N SER A 124 -10.26 3.69 7.27
CA SER A 124 -11.21 2.75 6.66
C SER A 124 -11.78 1.78 7.71
N SER A 125 -10.93 1.12 8.49
CA SER A 125 -11.38 0.15 9.51
C SER A 125 -12.19 0.78 10.63
N LEU A 126 -11.81 1.97 11.11
CA LEU A 126 -12.53 2.69 12.16
C LEU A 126 -13.94 3.08 11.70
N ARG A 127 -14.10 3.53 10.45
CA ARG A 127 -15.41 3.85 9.88
C ARG A 127 -16.27 2.60 9.69
N LEU A 128 -15.69 1.50 9.23
CA LEU A 128 -16.40 0.22 9.06
C LEU A 128 -16.78 -0.47 10.38
N ARG A 129 -16.14 -0.12 11.49
CA ARG A 129 -16.51 -0.64 12.81
C ARG A 129 -17.65 0.15 13.45
N ARG A 130 -17.88 1.39 12.99
CA ARG A 130 -18.86 2.31 13.56
C ARG A 130 -20.21 2.30 12.83
N GLY A 131 -20.24 1.83 11.58
CA GLY A 131 -21.47 1.62 10.80
C GLY A 131 -21.73 0.14 10.65
#